data_AF-A0A9X2IFC7-F1
#
_entry.id   AF-A0A9X2IFC7-F1
#
_cell.length_a   1.000
_cell.length_b   1.000
_cell.length_c   1.000
_cell.angle_alpha   90.00
_cell.angle_beta   90.00
_cell.angle_gamma   90.00
#
_symmetry.space_group_name_H-M   'P 1'
#
loop_
_entity.id
_entity.type
_entity.pdbx_description
1 polymer ?
#
loop_
_entity_poly.entity_id
_entity_poly.type
_entity_poly.pdbx_seq_one_letter_code
_entity_poly.pdbx_strand_id
1 'polypeptide(L)'
;MRRDILISNLVAGGLGLALLVPLGAWPLLLLGVPYVLAASTFLARAYRRETMTIRQATLVWALPGLASALLWAVLLGQIDGFGGPVLVWGAALGTGLYVGWQALALFLRTLMPKRRPVERVQAL
;
A
#
# COMPACT_ATOMS: atom_id res chain seq x y z
N MET A 1 -3.77 16.26 1.70
CA MET A 1 -3.71 14.79 1.72
C MET A 1 -5.10 14.28 1.34
N ARG A 2 -5.21 13.33 0.40
CA ARG A 2 -6.49 12.73 -0.01
C ARG A 2 -6.95 11.74 1.06
N ARG A 3 -8.06 12.04 1.75
CA ARG A 3 -8.53 11.26 2.91
C ARG A 3 -9.05 9.88 2.50
N ASP A 4 -9.75 9.81 1.39
CA ASP A 4 -10.25 8.59 0.76
C ASP A 4 -9.11 7.60 0.46
N ILE A 5 -8.02 8.08 -0.14
CA ILE A 5 -6.83 7.27 -0.43
C ILE A 5 -6.20 6.75 0.86
N LEU A 6 -6.05 7.61 1.87
CA LEU A 6 -5.45 7.20 3.15
C LEU A 6 -6.28 6.12 3.84
N ILE A 7 -7.58 6.37 4.03
CA ILE A 7 -8.45 5.44 4.76
C ILE A 7 -8.54 4.11 4.03
N SER A 8 -8.73 4.11 2.71
CA SER A 8 -8.87 2.86 1.96
C SER A 8 -7.57 2.03 1.97
N ASN A 9 -6.41 2.68 1.91
CA ASN A 9 -5.11 2.01 2.04
C ASN A 9 -4.89 1.44 3.44
N LEU A 10 -5.18 2.22 4.49
CA LEU A 10 -4.99 1.79 5.88
C LEU A 10 -5.90 0.60 6.22
N VAL A 11 -7.16 0.62 5.79
CA VAL A 11 -8.10 -0.49 6.02
C VAL A 11 -7.64 -1.73 5.25
N ALA A 12 -7.33 -1.60 3.95
CA ALA A 12 -6.87 -2.73 3.16
C ALA A 12 -5.56 -3.34 3.71
N GLY A 13 -4.63 -2.47 4.12
CA GLY A 13 -3.33 -2.89 4.67
C GLY A 13 -3.50 -3.54 6.04
N GLY A 14 -4.36 -2.97 6.89
CA GLY A 14 -4.73 -3.54 8.17
C GLY A 14 -5.38 -4.92 8.04
N LEU A 15 -6.30 -5.10 7.08
CA LEU A 15 -6.90 -6.40 6.78
C LEU A 15 -5.84 -7.42 6.31
N GLY A 16 -4.94 -7.02 5.41
CA GLY A 16 -3.85 -7.88 4.96
C GLY A 16 -2.91 -8.28 6.10
N LEU A 17 -2.54 -7.34 6.97
CA LEU A 17 -1.72 -7.61 8.15
C LEU A 17 -2.44 -8.48 9.18
N ALA A 18 -3.76 -8.33 9.34
CA ALA A 18 -4.55 -9.15 10.26
C ALA A 18 -4.50 -10.64 9.91
N LEU A 19 -4.29 -10.99 8.63
CA LEU A 19 -4.10 -12.38 8.20
C LEU A 19 -2.82 -13.02 8.76
N LEU A 20 -1.84 -12.23 9.19
CA LEU A 20 -0.60 -12.76 9.78
C LEU A 20 -0.83 -13.37 11.16
N VAL A 21 -1.86 -12.92 11.88
CA VAL A 21 -2.19 -13.40 13.24
C VAL A 21 -2.59 -14.88 13.23
N PRO A 22 -3.62 -15.33 12.48
CA PRO A 22 -3.99 -16.75 12.45
C PRO A 22 -2.91 -17.63 11.80
N LEU A 23 -1.99 -17.06 11.02
CA LEU A 23 -0.86 -17.78 10.43
C LEU A 23 0.34 -17.93 11.40
N GLY A 24 0.24 -17.43 12.64
CA GLY A 24 1.33 -17.44 13.61
C GLY A 24 2.49 -16.48 13.27
N ALA A 25 2.37 -15.70 12.20
CA ALA A 25 3.37 -14.78 11.70
C ALA A 25 3.24 -13.35 12.28
N TRP A 26 2.63 -13.23 13.46
CA TRP A 26 2.40 -11.94 14.13
C TRP A 26 3.67 -11.11 14.39
N PRO A 27 4.89 -11.66 14.58
CA PRO A 27 6.08 -10.80 14.75
C PRO A 27 6.36 -9.91 13.53
N LEU A 28 5.93 -10.33 12.33
CA LEU A 28 6.06 -9.54 11.11
C LEU A 28 5.22 -8.25 11.15
N LEU A 29 4.24 -8.13 12.06
CA LEU A 29 3.48 -6.90 12.27
C LEU A 29 4.39 -5.72 12.67
N LEU A 30 5.51 -5.98 13.36
CA LEU A 30 6.48 -4.95 13.75
C LEU A 30 7.12 -4.23 12.56
N LEU A 31 7.19 -4.90 11.40
CA LEU A 31 7.69 -4.33 10.15
C LEU A 31 6.55 -3.89 9.23
N GLY A 32 5.50 -4.71 9.16
CA GLY A 32 4.35 -4.49 8.29
C GLY A 32 3.56 -3.24 8.66
N VAL A 33 3.30 -2.99 9.96
CA VAL A 33 2.51 -1.83 10.40
C VAL A 33 3.20 -0.50 10.05
N PRO A 34 4.48 -0.27 10.41
CA PRO A 34 5.19 0.95 10.00
C PRO A 34 5.24 1.13 8.48
N TYR A 35 5.47 0.04 7.73
CA TYR A 35 5.46 0.07 6.27
C TYR A 35 4.10 0.54 5.73
N VAL A 36 3.00 -0.07 6.17
CA VAL A 36 1.64 0.29 5.72
C VAL A 36 1.32 1.74 6.06
N LEU A 37 1.66 2.21 7.27
CA LEU A 37 1.44 3.60 7.67
C LEU A 37 2.24 4.58 6.80
N ALA A 38 3.53 4.32 6.59
CA ALA A 38 4.40 5.17 5.80
C ALA A 38 3.98 5.22 4.32
N ALA A 39 3.73 4.06 3.71
CA ALA A 39 3.30 3.97 2.32
C ALA A 39 1.91 4.59 2.10
N SER A 40 0.94 4.35 2.99
CA SER A 40 -0.40 4.94 2.88
C SER A 40 -0.37 6.47 2.98
N THR A 41 0.43 7.00 3.93
CA THR A 41 0.56 8.45 4.09
C THR A 41 1.33 9.10 2.94
N PHE A 42 2.35 8.43 2.41
CA PHE A 42 3.08 8.84 1.20
C PHE A 42 2.13 8.94 0.01
N LEU A 43 1.39 7.87 -0.32
CA LEU A 43 0.45 7.84 -1.44
C LEU A 43 -0.63 8.92 -1.29
N ALA A 44 -1.25 9.03 -0.11
CA ALA A 44 -2.30 10.02 0.14
C ALA A 44 -1.79 11.48 0.05
N ARG A 45 -0.51 11.72 0.35
CA ARG A 45 0.13 13.04 0.16
C ARG A 45 0.48 13.29 -1.30
N ALA A 46 1.04 12.30 -1.99
CA ALA A 46 1.44 12.41 -3.40
C ALA A 46 0.22 12.77 -4.26
N TYR A 47 -0.89 12.04 -4.09
CA TYR A 47 -2.15 12.27 -4.82
C TYR A 47 -2.95 13.52 -4.38
N ARG A 48 -2.39 14.37 -3.50
CA ARG A 48 -2.97 15.70 -3.24
C ARG A 48 -2.87 16.59 -4.49
N ARG A 49 -1.84 16.42 -5.32
CA ARG A 49 -1.66 17.22 -6.54
C ARG A 49 -2.78 16.90 -7.53
N GLU A 50 -3.37 17.93 -8.13
CA GLU A 50 -4.50 17.78 -9.07
C GLU A 50 -4.05 17.18 -10.41
N THR A 51 -2.80 17.40 -10.78
CA THR A 51 -2.19 16.84 -11.99
C THR A 51 -0.84 16.20 -11.66
N MET A 52 -0.63 15.01 -12.24
CA MET A 52 0.65 14.30 -12.23
C MET A 52 0.95 13.86 -13.66
N THR A 53 2.22 13.94 -14.05
CA THR A 53 2.65 13.30 -15.29
C THR A 53 2.62 11.78 -15.13
N ILE A 54 2.54 11.03 -16.23
CA ILE A 54 2.59 9.55 -16.22
C ILE A 54 3.83 9.08 -15.45
N ARG A 55 5.00 9.68 -15.72
CA ARG A 55 6.26 9.36 -15.04
C ARG A 55 6.15 9.54 -13.51
N GLN A 56 5.55 10.64 -13.05
CA GLN A 56 5.36 10.89 -11.62
C GLN A 56 4.39 9.88 -11.00
N ALA A 57 3.29 9.57 -11.68
CA ALA A 57 2.32 8.58 -11.23
C ALA A 57 2.96 7.20 -11.09
N THR A 58 3.76 6.78 -12.08
CA THR A 58 4.51 5.52 -12.04
C THR A 58 5.48 5.49 -10.86
N LEU A 59 6.25 6.55 -10.62
CA LEU A 59 7.19 6.60 -9.49
C LEU A 59 6.49 6.55 -8.13
N VAL A 60 5.37 7.26 -7.99
CA VAL A 60 4.56 7.25 -6.76
C VAL A 60 4.04 5.85 -6.46
N TRP A 61 3.71 5.06 -7.49
CA TRP A 61 3.31 3.67 -7.32
C TRP A 61 4.49 2.73 -7.11
N ALA A 62 5.60 2.93 -7.82
CA ALA A 62 6.74 2.03 -7.80
C ALA A 62 7.49 2.10 -6.47
N LEU A 63 7.62 3.28 -5.85
CA LEU A 63 8.42 3.46 -4.63
C LEU A 63 7.95 2.56 -3.47
N PRO A 64 6.67 2.56 -3.05
CA PRO A 64 6.21 1.64 -2.02
C PRO A 64 6.31 0.16 -2.42
N GLY A 65 6.12 -0.15 -3.72
CA GLY A 65 6.24 -1.50 -4.24
C GLY A 65 7.67 -2.04 -4.17
N LEU A 66 8.66 -1.24 -4.55
CA LEU A 66 10.08 -1.58 -4.42
C LEU A 66 10.48 -1.76 -2.95
N ALA A 67 9.98 -0.91 -2.05
CA ALA A 67 10.20 -1.08 -0.62
C ALA A 67 9.62 -2.41 -0.10
N SER A 68 8.43 -2.82 -0.56
CA SER A 68 7.85 -4.12 -0.25
C SER A 68 8.72 -5.27 -0.74
N ALA A 69 9.14 -5.23 -2.01
CA ALA A 69 10.01 -6.24 -2.62
C ALA A 69 11.32 -6.42 -1.83
N LEU A 70 11.98 -5.30 -1.46
CA LEU A 70 13.21 -5.33 -0.68
C LEU A 70 12.98 -5.86 0.74
N LEU A 71 11.91 -5.44 1.41
CA LEU A 71 11.57 -5.93 2.75
C LEU A 71 11.42 -7.46 2.75
N TRP A 72 10.68 -8.01 1.77
CA TRP A 72 10.49 -9.45 1.65
C TRP A 72 11.75 -10.19 1.24
N ALA A 73 12.58 -9.64 0.36
CA ALA A 73 13.87 -10.22 0.03
C ALA A 73 14.78 -10.32 1.28
N VAL A 74 14.82 -9.29 2.11
CA VAL A 74 15.57 -9.33 3.38
C VAL A 74 15.00 -10.41 4.30
N LEU A 75 13.68 -10.45 4.50
CA LEU A 75 13.03 -11.43 5.36
C LEU A 75 13.29 -12.88 4.93
N LEU A 76 13.13 -13.18 3.63
CA LEU A 76 13.42 -14.51 3.09
C LEU A 76 14.90 -14.88 3.21
N GLY A 77 15.80 -13.91 3.07
CA GLY A 77 17.23 -14.12 3.24
C GLY A 77 17.66 -14.44 4.68
N GLN A 78 16.79 -14.22 5.69
CA GLN A 78 17.04 -14.64 7.07
C GLN A 78 16.53 -16.05 7.38
N ILE A 79 15.90 -16.72 6.43
CA ILE A 79 15.37 -18.08 6.64
C ILE A 79 16.50 -19.08 6.36
N ASP A 80 16.96 -19.73 7.42
CA ASP A 80 17.97 -20.80 7.32
C ASP A 80 17.51 -21.89 6.35
N GLY A 81 18.39 -22.26 5.42
CA GLY A 81 18.10 -23.29 4.40
C GLY A 81 17.30 -22.79 3.19
N PHE A 82 17.03 -21.49 3.06
CA PHE A 82 16.46 -20.93 1.82
C PHE A 82 17.51 -20.96 0.69
N GLY A 83 17.60 -22.09 -0.01
CA GLY A 83 18.58 -22.32 -1.08
C GLY A 83 18.24 -21.70 -2.45
N GLY A 84 17.20 -20.88 -2.53
CA GLY A 84 16.70 -20.29 -3.77
C GLY A 84 17.18 -18.86 -4.04
N PRO A 85 16.86 -18.29 -5.22
CA PRO A 85 17.19 -16.90 -5.54
C PRO A 85 16.34 -15.93 -4.70
N VAL A 86 16.82 -15.60 -3.49
CA VAL A 86 16.15 -14.76 -2.48
C VAL A 86 15.59 -13.47 -3.06
N LEU A 87 16.37 -12.78 -3.92
CA LEU A 87 15.94 -11.53 -4.54
C LEU A 87 14.72 -11.73 -5.45
N VAL A 88 14.68 -12.82 -6.21
CA VAL A 88 13.58 -13.11 -7.14
C VAL A 88 12.32 -13.45 -6.36
N TRP A 89 12.42 -14.34 -5.38
CA TRP A 89 11.27 -14.75 -4.56
C TRP A 89 10.75 -13.60 -3.68
N GLY A 90 11.66 -12.83 -3.07
CA GLY A 90 11.30 -11.66 -2.29
C GLY A 90 10.63 -10.58 -3.14
N ALA A 91 11.17 -10.32 -4.34
CA ALA A 91 10.54 -9.39 -5.28
C ALA A 91 9.17 -9.87 -5.74
N ALA A 92 9.03 -11.15 -6.10
CA ALA A 92 7.76 -11.72 -6.54
C ALA A 92 6.70 -11.65 -5.44
N LEU A 93 7.02 -12.13 -4.23
CA LEU A 93 6.10 -12.13 -3.09
C LEU A 93 5.75 -10.70 -2.66
N GLY A 94 6.76 -9.84 -2.48
CA GLY A 94 6.55 -8.46 -2.05
C GLY A 94 5.77 -7.63 -3.06
N THR A 95 6.01 -7.84 -4.37
CA THR A 95 5.23 -7.20 -5.43
C THR A 95 3.79 -7.73 -5.46
N GLY A 96 3.60 -9.05 -5.37
CA GLY A 96 2.26 -9.65 -5.37
C GLY A 96 1.40 -9.17 -4.21
N LEU A 97 1.97 -9.15 -3.00
CA LEU A 97 1.29 -8.63 -1.81
C LEU A 97 0.98 -7.13 -1.93
N TYR A 98 1.92 -6.34 -2.45
CA TYR A 98 1.70 -4.91 -2.68
C TYR A 98 0.57 -4.66 -3.69
N VAL A 99 0.57 -5.37 -4.81
CA VAL A 99 -0.48 -5.24 -5.84
C VAL A 99 -1.83 -5.69 -5.28
N GLY A 100 -1.88 -6.81 -4.55
CA GLY A 100 -3.10 -7.27 -3.89
C GLY A 100 -3.64 -6.26 -2.88
N TRP A 101 -2.76 -5.68 -2.06
CA TRP A 101 -3.10 -4.61 -1.13
C TRP A 101 -3.68 -3.39 -1.87
N GLN A 102 -3.01 -2.91 -2.92
CA GLN A 102 -3.49 -1.75 -3.67
C GLN A 102 -4.80 -2.02 -4.41
N ALA A 103 -4.99 -3.22 -4.97
CA ALA A 103 -6.24 -3.61 -5.61
C ALA A 103 -7.42 -3.57 -4.62
N LEU A 104 -7.22 -4.11 -3.41
CA LEU A 104 -8.21 -4.02 -2.34
C LEU A 104 -8.47 -2.57 -1.91
N ALA A 105 -7.41 -1.76 -1.76
CA ALA A 105 -7.54 -0.35 -1.40
C ALA A 105 -8.30 0.47 -2.48
N LEU A 106 -8.14 0.12 -3.75
CA LEU A 106 -8.90 0.72 -4.86
C LEU A 106 -10.37 0.28 -4.81
N PHE A 107 -10.64 -1.01 -4.60
CA PHE A 107 -11.99 -1.54 -4.42
C PHE A 107 -12.71 -0.85 -3.25
N LEU A 108 -12.09 -0.76 -2.08
CA LEU A 108 -12.69 -0.09 -0.92
C LEU A 108 -13.00 1.39 -1.21
N ARG A 109 -12.21 2.06 -2.04
CA ARG A 109 -12.44 3.46 -2.41
C ARG A 109 -13.70 3.63 -3.26
N THR A 110 -14.07 2.66 -4.09
CA THR A 110 -15.31 2.75 -4.89
C THR A 110 -16.56 2.69 -4.01
N LEU A 111 -16.45 2.07 -2.84
CA LEU A 111 -17.52 1.97 -1.84
C LEU A 111 -17.65 3.23 -0.97
N MET A 112 -16.67 4.14 -0.99
CA MET A 112 -16.68 5.34 -0.16
C MET A 112 -17.59 6.43 -0.77
N PRO A 113 -18.40 7.13 0.06
CA PRO A 113 -19.21 8.25 -0.41
C PRO A 113 -18.33 9.36 -1.00
N LYS A 114 -18.56 9.71 -2.28
CA LYS A 114 -17.93 10.88 -2.90
C LYS A 114 -18.56 12.13 -2.26
N ARG A 115 -17.72 13.02 -1.72
CA ARG A 115 -18.21 14.35 -1.30
C ARG A 115 -18.76 15.05 -2.53
N ARG A 116 -20.07 15.34 -2.53
CA ARG A 116 -20.68 16.17 -3.57
C ARG A 116 -20.01 17.55 -3.53
N PRO A 117 -19.69 18.16 -4.67
CA PRO A 117 -19.35 19.57 -4.69
C PRO A 117 -20.50 20.33 -4.03
N VAL A 118 -20.20 21.18 -3.06
CA VAL A 118 -21.17 22.16 -2.59
C VAL A 118 -21.40 23.09 -3.77
N GLU A 119 -22.54 22.95 -4.46
CA GLU A 119 -23.01 23.96 -5.40
C GLU A 119 -23.09 25.26 -4.60
N ARG A 120 -22.12 26.15 -4.83
CA ARG A 120 -22.26 27.53 -4.39
C ARG A 120 -23.41 28.09 -5.21
N VAL A 121 -24.59 28.12 -4.60
CA VAL A 121 -25.72 28.93 -5.07
C VAL A 121 -25.17 30.35 -5.18
N GLN A 122 -24.88 30.78 -6.40
CA GLN A 122 -24.62 32.18 -6.70
C GLN A 122 -25.95 32.89 -6.50
N ALA A 123 -26.12 33.53 -5.34
CA ALA A 123 -27.18 34.50 -5.15
C ALA A 123 -26.87 35.67 -6.11
N LEU A 124 -27.76 35.85 -7.09
CA LEU A 124 -27.82 37.01 -7.99
C LEU A 124 -28.22 38.25 -7.21
#